data_AF-A0A383DVM5-F1
#
_entry.id   AF-A0A383DVM5-F1
#
_cell.length_a   1.000
_cell.length_b   1.000
_cell.length_c   1.000
_cell.angle_alpha   90.00
_cell.angle_beta   90.00
_cell.angle_gamma   90.00
#
_symmetry.space_group_name_H-M   'P 1'
#
loop_
_entity.id
_entity.type
_entity.pdbx_description
1 polymer ?
#
loop_
_entity_poly.entity_id
_entity_poly.type
_entity_poly.pdbx_seq_one_letter_code
_entity_poly.pdbx_strand_id
1 'polypeptide(L)'
;RVVTSVVDPELGKRIETEARALHQSSMKGGDATHDAANTLKQTLQGVVQKINAHSFTSDEMGKVLNALLEFGLHGEYVNYIAAEQATYSIGSVVEAMKNAGILKGPIIQKVKTAMDMAYEAVKSDEKYRPSDFVKAIESIKAAVEPEIQLSKK
;
A
#
# COMPACT_ATOMS: atom_id res chain seq x y z
N ARG A 1 -6.15 -2.24 -3.78
CA ARG A 1 -7.18 -1.50 -3.01
C ARG A 1 -6.69 -0.12 -2.59
N VAL A 2 -5.59 0.02 -1.84
CA VAL A 2 -5.12 1.31 -1.31
C VAL A 2 -4.86 2.36 -2.41
N VAL A 3 -4.09 2.01 -3.44
CA VAL A 3 -3.84 2.91 -4.59
C VAL A 3 -5.15 3.27 -5.29
N THR A 4 -5.99 2.26 -5.56
CA THR A 4 -7.29 2.45 -6.20
C THR A 4 -8.21 3.35 -5.40
N SER A 5 -8.24 3.26 -4.06
CA SER A 5 -9.09 4.10 -3.24
C SER A 5 -8.73 5.58 -3.25
N VAL A 6 -7.51 5.93 -3.69
CA VAL A 6 -7.09 7.33 -3.89
C VAL A 6 -7.52 7.83 -5.27
N VAL A 7 -7.37 7.00 -6.31
CA VAL A 7 -7.69 7.36 -7.71
C VAL A 7 -9.21 7.30 -7.98
N ASP A 8 -9.87 6.28 -7.45
CA ASP A 8 -11.28 5.96 -7.65
C ASP A 8 -11.83 5.27 -6.38
N PRO A 9 -12.30 6.06 -5.39
CA PRO A 9 -12.79 5.53 -4.12
C PRO A 9 -13.91 4.49 -4.26
N GLU A 10 -14.77 4.63 -5.27
CA GLU A 10 -15.86 3.68 -5.54
C GLU A 10 -15.32 2.34 -6.01
N LEU A 11 -14.34 2.36 -6.92
CA LEU A 11 -13.65 1.15 -7.37
C LEU A 11 -12.84 0.50 -6.22
N GLY A 12 -12.25 1.31 -5.35
CA GLY A 12 -11.60 0.84 -4.12
C GLY A 12 -12.56 0.06 -3.20
N LYS A 13 -13.77 0.61 -2.97
CA LYS A 13 -14.82 -0.07 -2.19
C LYS A 13 -15.30 -1.35 -2.87
N ARG A 14 -15.48 -1.32 -4.20
CA ARG A 14 -15.91 -2.48 -4.98
C ARG A 14 -14.94 -3.65 -4.84
N ILE A 15 -13.63 -3.40 -4.95
CA ILE A 15 -12.59 -4.42 -4.75
C ILE A 15 -12.70 -5.03 -3.34
N GLU A 16 -12.98 -4.21 -2.32
CA GLU A 16 -13.14 -4.71 -0.95
C GLU A 16 -14.35 -5.63 -0.81
N THR A 17 -15.49 -5.21 -1.36
CA THR A 17 -16.72 -6.02 -1.38
C THR A 17 -16.49 -7.34 -2.11
N GLU A 18 -15.86 -7.31 -3.28
CA GLU A 18 -15.59 -8.50 -4.09
C GLU A 18 -14.56 -9.43 -3.43
N ALA A 19 -13.53 -8.90 -2.78
CA ALA A 19 -12.58 -9.70 -2.01
C ALA A 19 -13.24 -10.40 -0.81
N ARG A 20 -14.14 -9.71 -0.10
CA ARG A 20 -14.96 -10.32 0.96
C ARG A 20 -15.89 -11.40 0.40
N ALA A 21 -16.53 -11.13 -0.74
CA ALA A 21 -17.40 -12.09 -1.41
C ALA A 21 -16.62 -13.36 -1.83
N LEU A 22 -15.41 -13.20 -2.38
CA LEU A 22 -14.52 -14.31 -2.69
C LEU A 22 -14.19 -15.13 -1.44
N HIS A 23 -13.80 -14.46 -0.35
CA HIS A 23 -13.51 -15.16 0.91
C HIS A 23 -14.73 -15.95 1.41
N GLN A 24 -15.92 -15.36 1.40
CA GLN A 24 -17.15 -16.04 1.79
C GLN A 24 -17.54 -17.20 0.85
N SER A 25 -17.26 -17.05 -0.45
CA SER A 25 -17.58 -18.07 -1.45
C SER A 25 -16.73 -19.33 -1.33
N SER A 26 -15.52 -19.22 -0.77
CA SER A 26 -14.64 -20.37 -0.47
C SER A 26 -15.30 -21.39 0.46
N MET A 27 -16.24 -20.94 1.30
CA MET A 27 -17.01 -21.79 2.22
C MET A 27 -18.25 -22.43 1.55
N LYS A 28 -18.58 -22.04 0.31
CA LYS A 28 -19.79 -22.45 -0.42
C LYS A 28 -19.54 -23.45 -1.56
N GLY A 29 -18.27 -23.72 -1.89
CA GLY A 29 -17.87 -24.70 -2.89
C GLY A 29 -17.07 -24.11 -4.07
N GLY A 30 -16.56 -25.01 -4.93
CA GLY A 30 -15.63 -24.67 -6.01
C GLY A 30 -16.20 -23.68 -7.03
N ASP A 31 -17.43 -23.91 -7.51
CA ASP A 31 -18.06 -23.07 -8.54
C ASP A 31 -18.32 -21.64 -8.04
N ALA A 32 -18.88 -21.52 -6.83
CA ALA A 32 -19.12 -20.22 -6.20
C ALA A 32 -17.81 -19.45 -5.97
N THR A 33 -16.73 -20.16 -5.62
CA THR A 33 -15.39 -19.58 -5.48
C THR A 33 -14.85 -19.11 -6.83
N HIS A 34 -15.04 -19.92 -7.87
CA HIS A 34 -14.59 -19.58 -9.21
C HIS A 34 -15.27 -18.32 -9.75
N ASP A 35 -16.59 -18.22 -9.60
CA ASP A 35 -17.36 -17.07 -10.07
C ASP A 35 -16.98 -15.77 -9.34
N ALA A 36 -16.83 -15.84 -8.01
CA ALA A 36 -16.38 -14.69 -7.23
C ALA A 36 -14.94 -14.28 -7.58
N ALA A 37 -14.05 -15.25 -7.84
CA ALA A 37 -12.68 -14.98 -8.27
C ALA A 37 -12.63 -14.34 -9.66
N ASN A 38 -13.45 -14.82 -10.60
CA ASN A 38 -13.57 -14.24 -11.94
C ASN A 38 -14.09 -12.79 -11.88
N THR A 39 -15.08 -12.53 -11.04
CA THR A 39 -15.62 -11.17 -10.83
C THR A 39 -14.53 -10.22 -10.32
N LEU A 40 -13.82 -10.60 -9.26
CA LEU A 40 -12.73 -9.80 -8.71
C LEU A 40 -11.61 -9.59 -9.75
N LYS A 41 -11.24 -10.64 -10.50
CA LYS A 41 -10.23 -10.56 -11.56
C LYS A 41 -10.60 -9.53 -12.63
N GLN A 42 -11.84 -9.53 -13.12
CA GLN A 42 -12.29 -8.58 -14.13
C GLN A 42 -12.23 -7.13 -13.61
N THR A 43 -12.65 -6.91 -12.36
CA THR A 43 -12.53 -5.59 -11.72
C THR A 43 -11.06 -5.15 -11.64
N LEU A 44 -10.15 -6.04 -11.19
CA LEU A 44 -8.72 -5.75 -11.09
C LEU A 44 -8.06 -5.48 -12.45
N GLN A 45 -8.48 -6.15 -13.53
CA GLN A 45 -7.99 -5.86 -14.88
C GLN A 45 -8.36 -4.44 -15.33
N GLY A 46 -9.58 -3.99 -15.02
CA GLY A 46 -10.01 -2.60 -15.27
C GLY A 46 -9.22 -1.58 -14.46
N VAL A 47 -8.84 -1.92 -13.22
CA VAL A 47 -8.00 -1.08 -12.36
C VAL A 47 -6.63 -0.82 -13.00
N VAL A 48 -5.98 -1.85 -13.53
CA VAL A 48 -4.66 -1.73 -14.17
C VAL A 48 -4.71 -0.73 -15.33
N GLN A 49 -5.75 -0.80 -16.16
CA GLN A 49 -5.93 0.14 -17.28
C GLN A 49 -6.12 1.58 -16.78
N LYS A 50 -6.95 1.80 -15.75
CA LYS A 50 -7.17 3.12 -15.16
C LYS A 50 -5.89 3.70 -14.55
N ILE A 51 -5.16 2.90 -13.76
CA ILE A 51 -3.91 3.34 -13.12
C ILE A 51 -2.86 3.71 -14.18
N ASN A 52 -2.72 2.92 -15.24
CA ASN A 52 -1.75 3.19 -16.30
C ASN A 52 -2.07 4.46 -17.10
N ALA A 53 -3.35 4.82 -17.22
CA ALA A 53 -3.77 6.05 -17.87
C ALA A 53 -3.76 7.28 -16.94
N HIS A 54 -3.58 7.09 -15.62
CA HIS A 54 -3.66 8.16 -14.63
C HIS A 54 -2.30 8.85 -14.46
N SER A 55 -2.29 10.17 -14.63
CA SER A 55 -1.13 11.00 -14.28
C SER A 55 -1.26 11.43 -12.83
N PHE A 56 -0.52 10.76 -11.94
CA PHE A 56 -0.53 11.06 -10.51
C PHE A 56 0.08 12.44 -10.23
N THR A 57 -0.68 13.28 -9.55
CA THR A 57 -0.19 14.53 -8.95
C THR A 57 0.61 14.27 -7.68
N SER A 58 1.40 15.26 -7.25
CA SER A 58 2.17 15.15 -6.00
C SER A 58 1.31 14.91 -4.76
N ASP A 59 0.13 15.54 -4.72
CA ASP A 59 -0.85 15.36 -3.64
C ASP A 59 -1.42 13.93 -3.63
N GLU A 60 -1.76 13.38 -4.80
CA GLU A 60 -2.24 12.00 -4.91
C GLU A 60 -1.17 10.98 -4.52
N MET A 61 0.09 11.18 -4.92
CA MET A 61 1.18 10.31 -4.49
C MET A 61 1.37 10.35 -2.96
N GLY A 62 1.26 11.54 -2.37
CA GLY A 62 1.30 11.71 -0.92
C GLY A 62 0.14 10.99 -0.22
N LYS A 63 -1.08 11.08 -0.76
CA LYS A 63 -2.25 10.36 -0.25
C LYS A 63 -2.11 8.84 -0.37
N VAL A 64 -1.57 8.34 -1.48
CA VAL A 64 -1.29 6.91 -1.67
C VAL A 64 -0.29 6.42 -0.64
N LEU A 65 0.83 7.13 -0.48
CA LEU A 65 1.84 6.78 0.52
C LEU A 65 1.25 6.78 1.92
N ASN A 66 0.54 7.84 2.30
CA ASN A 66 -0.09 7.91 3.62
C ASN A 66 -1.08 6.77 3.84
N ALA A 67 -1.91 6.45 2.86
CA ALA A 67 -2.88 5.36 2.99
C ALA A 67 -2.19 3.99 3.16
N LEU A 68 -1.04 3.75 2.52
CA LEU A 68 -0.24 2.53 2.73
C LEU A 68 0.33 2.46 4.14
N LEU A 69 0.82 3.58 4.67
CA LEU A 69 1.38 3.69 6.02
C LEU A 69 0.29 3.50 7.09
N GLU A 70 -0.83 4.22 6.98
CA GLU A 70 -1.98 4.11 7.90
C GLU A 70 -2.55 2.69 7.95
N PHE A 71 -2.60 1.99 6.82
CA PHE A 71 -3.05 0.60 6.79
C PHE A 71 -2.14 -0.30 7.64
N GLY A 72 -0.82 -0.06 7.61
CA GLY A 72 0.13 -0.75 8.49
C GLY A 72 0.01 -0.36 9.95
N LEU A 73 -0.19 0.92 10.25
CA LEU A 73 -0.39 1.43 11.62
C LEU A 73 -1.68 0.89 12.26
N HIS A 74 -2.71 0.61 11.48
CA HIS A 74 -3.92 -0.08 11.93
C HIS A 74 -3.76 -1.59 12.10
N GLY A 75 -2.54 -2.12 11.92
CA GLY A 75 -2.24 -3.52 12.17
C GLY A 75 -2.68 -4.45 11.04
N GLU A 76 -2.79 -3.98 9.79
CA GLU A 76 -3.22 -4.83 8.68
C GLU A 76 -2.07 -5.66 8.07
N TYR A 77 -0.83 -5.38 8.47
CA TYR A 77 0.38 -6.09 8.04
C TYR A 77 0.91 -7.05 9.13
N VAL A 78 0.01 -7.79 9.81
CA VAL A 78 0.37 -8.67 10.94
C VAL A 78 1.23 -9.85 10.53
N ASN A 79 1.10 -10.35 9.30
CA ASN A 79 1.90 -11.46 8.81
C ASN A 79 3.04 -10.99 7.91
N TYR A 80 4.10 -11.80 7.85
CA TYR A 80 5.31 -11.51 7.08
C TYR A 80 5.00 -11.17 5.62
N ILE A 81 4.15 -11.97 4.96
CA ILE A 81 3.84 -11.80 3.53
C ILE A 81 3.20 -10.42 3.29
N ALA A 82 2.23 -10.03 4.11
CA ALA A 82 1.56 -8.74 4.00
C ALA A 82 2.55 -7.58 4.24
N ALA A 83 3.44 -7.72 5.22
CA ALA A 83 4.47 -6.72 5.51
C ALA A 83 5.50 -6.59 4.38
N GLU A 84 5.98 -7.70 3.84
CA GLU A 84 6.93 -7.72 2.72
C GLU A 84 6.33 -7.03 1.48
N GLN A 85 5.09 -7.37 1.13
CA GLN A 85 4.37 -6.73 0.02
C GLN A 85 4.13 -5.24 0.27
N ALA A 86 3.85 -4.86 1.51
CA ALA A 86 3.74 -3.46 1.90
C ALA A 86 5.08 -2.72 1.73
N THR A 87 6.20 -3.31 2.14
CA THR A 87 7.54 -2.74 1.98
C THR A 87 7.84 -2.44 0.51
N TYR A 88 7.62 -3.40 -0.39
CA TYR A 88 7.83 -3.17 -1.83
C TYR A 88 6.90 -2.11 -2.40
N SER A 89 5.63 -2.10 -1.97
CA SER A 89 4.65 -1.11 -2.40
C SER A 89 5.04 0.30 -1.97
N ILE A 90 5.41 0.48 -0.70
CA ILE A 90 5.86 1.75 -0.13
C ILE A 90 7.15 2.20 -0.83
N GLY A 91 8.12 1.30 -1.01
CA GLY A 91 9.38 1.60 -1.71
C GLY A 91 9.16 2.08 -3.15
N SER A 92 8.23 1.45 -3.87
CA SER A 92 7.87 1.84 -5.24
C SER A 92 7.27 3.24 -5.30
N VAL A 93 6.38 3.58 -4.36
CA VAL A 93 5.78 4.92 -4.28
C VAL A 93 6.84 5.97 -3.91
N VAL A 94 7.70 5.68 -2.92
CA VAL A 94 8.81 6.56 -2.54
C VAL A 94 9.75 6.83 -3.72
N GLU A 95 10.11 5.81 -4.49
CA GLU A 95 10.97 5.96 -5.66
C GLU A 95 10.28 6.79 -6.76
N ALA A 96 8.99 6.57 -7.00
CA ALA A 96 8.21 7.38 -7.92
C ALA A 96 8.16 8.86 -7.48
N MET A 97 7.98 9.12 -6.18
CA MET A 97 7.99 10.47 -5.62
C MET A 97 9.37 11.14 -5.73
N LYS A 98 10.46 10.37 -5.58
CA LYS A 98 11.82 10.87 -5.84
C LYS A 98 12.00 11.26 -7.30
N ASN A 99 11.58 10.40 -8.23
CA ASN A 99 11.73 10.62 -9.67
C ASN A 99 10.85 11.78 -10.17
N ALA A 100 9.67 11.97 -9.57
CA ALA A 100 8.81 13.13 -9.81
C ALA A 100 9.34 14.43 -9.18
N GLY A 101 10.43 14.36 -8.40
CA GLY A 101 10.98 15.52 -7.70
C GLY A 101 10.10 16.01 -6.55
N ILE A 102 9.27 15.15 -5.96
CA ILE A 102 8.50 15.46 -4.75
C ILE A 102 9.39 15.29 -3.53
N LEU A 103 10.10 14.16 -3.44
CA LEU A 103 11.13 13.95 -2.42
C LEU A 103 12.47 14.47 -2.94
N LYS A 104 13.07 15.44 -2.24
CA LYS A 104 14.30 16.14 -2.66
C LYS A 104 15.27 16.33 -1.51
N GLY A 105 16.53 16.58 -1.86
CA GLY A 105 17.55 17.05 -0.92
C GLY A 105 17.79 16.10 0.27
N PRO A 106 18.02 16.64 1.48
CA PRO A 106 18.34 15.84 2.66
C PRO A 106 17.27 14.82 3.07
N ILE A 107 16.02 15.00 2.62
CA ILE A 107 14.89 14.15 2.98
C ILE A 107 14.98 12.79 2.30
N ILE A 108 15.53 12.72 1.08
CA ILE A 108 15.77 11.44 0.38
C ILE A 108 16.58 10.50 1.28
N GLN A 109 17.60 11.03 1.96
CA GLN A 109 18.44 10.23 2.85
C GLN A 109 17.68 9.76 4.10
N LYS A 110 16.84 10.61 4.69
CA LYS A 110 16.00 10.23 5.84
C LYS A 110 15.01 9.12 5.46
N VAL A 111 14.33 9.28 4.34
CA VAL A 111 13.38 8.29 3.82
C VAL A 111 14.11 6.99 3.47
N LYS A 112 15.30 7.07 2.86
CA LYS A 112 16.12 5.88 2.61
C LYS A 112 16.44 5.13 3.90
N THR A 113 16.92 5.82 4.93
CA THR A 113 17.23 5.18 6.22
C THR A 113 15.99 4.53 6.83
N ALA A 114 14.83 5.19 6.76
CA ALA A 114 13.57 4.63 7.24
C ALA A 114 13.12 3.41 6.42
N MET A 115 13.30 3.44 5.09
CA MET A 115 13.04 2.29 4.22
C MET A 115 13.99 1.12 4.50
N ASP A 116 15.27 1.38 4.78
CA ASP A 116 16.24 0.35 5.15
C ASP A 116 15.78 -0.38 6.43
N MET A 117 15.16 0.31 7.39
CA MET A 117 14.54 -0.31 8.56
C MET A 117 13.37 -1.24 8.18
N ALA A 118 12.54 -0.84 7.23
CA ALA A 118 11.42 -1.67 6.75
C ALA A 118 11.93 -2.92 6.04
N TYR A 119 12.95 -2.80 5.19
CA TYR A 119 13.60 -3.94 4.53
C TYR A 119 14.24 -4.89 5.54
N GLU A 120 14.93 -4.38 6.57
CA GLU A 120 15.51 -5.24 7.59
C GLU A 120 14.43 -5.96 8.42
N ALA A 121 13.32 -5.27 8.74
CA ALA A 121 12.21 -5.85 9.49
C ALA A 121 11.54 -7.02 8.74
N VAL A 122 11.53 -7.00 7.40
CA VAL A 122 10.94 -8.06 6.55
C VAL A 122 12.00 -8.94 5.86
N LYS A 123 13.24 -8.94 6.33
CA LYS A 123 14.32 -9.71 5.70
C LYS A 123 14.26 -11.21 5.94
N SER A 124 13.61 -11.63 7.02
CA SER A 124 13.55 -13.02 7.46
C SER A 124 12.19 -13.31 8.09
N ASP A 125 11.43 -14.19 7.46
CA ASP A 125 10.12 -14.63 7.94
C ASP A 125 10.19 -15.19 9.38
N GLU A 126 11.16 -16.07 9.64
CA GLU A 126 11.36 -16.68 10.97
C GLU A 126 11.60 -15.66 12.10
N LYS A 127 12.20 -14.52 11.76
CA LYS A 127 12.53 -13.45 12.71
C LYS A 127 11.54 -12.30 12.68
N TYR A 128 10.50 -12.38 11.85
CA TYR A 128 9.54 -11.31 11.68
C TYR A 128 8.87 -10.95 13.00
N ARG A 129 8.78 -9.65 13.26
CA ARG A 129 8.10 -9.07 14.41
C ARG A 129 7.25 -7.91 13.89
N PRO A 130 5.91 -8.00 13.96
CA PRO A 130 5.03 -6.93 13.52
C PRO A 130 5.36 -5.58 14.17
N SER A 131 5.75 -5.58 15.44
CA SER A 131 6.15 -4.38 16.17
C SER A 131 7.36 -3.66 15.56
N ASP A 132 8.32 -4.39 14.99
CA ASP A 132 9.50 -3.78 14.40
C ASP A 132 9.20 -3.20 13.02
N PHE A 133 8.28 -3.86 12.29
CA PHE A 133 7.76 -3.31 11.05
C PHE A 133 6.91 -2.04 11.28
N VAL A 134 6.06 -2.01 12.32
CA VAL A 134 5.32 -0.79 12.69
C VAL A 134 6.25 0.37 13.00
N LYS A 135 7.34 0.16 13.77
CA LYS A 135 8.35 1.19 14.02
C LYS A 135 9.00 1.70 12.73
N ALA A 136 9.24 0.82 11.76
CA ALA A 136 9.76 1.23 10.46
C ALA A 136 8.74 2.11 9.70
N ILE A 137 7.45 1.75 9.72
CA ILE A 137 6.37 2.55 9.12
C ILE A 137 6.27 3.94 9.78
N GLU A 138 6.34 4.01 11.11
CA GLU A 138 6.36 5.28 11.86
C GLU A 138 7.56 6.15 11.45
N SER A 139 8.75 5.53 11.32
CA SER A 139 9.97 6.21 10.85
C SER A 139 9.81 6.77 9.43
N ILE A 140 9.18 6.01 8.53
CA ILE A 140 8.91 6.46 7.16
C ILE A 140 7.94 7.64 7.19
N LYS A 141 6.83 7.55 7.95
CA LYS A 141 5.84 8.62 8.09
C LYS A 141 6.49 9.92 8.57
N ALA A 142 7.29 9.84 9.63
CA ALA A 142 8.00 11.00 10.19
C ALA A 142 9.02 11.61 9.20
N ALA A 143 9.64 10.78 8.35
CA ALA A 143 10.59 11.26 7.35
C ALA A 143 9.93 12.05 6.20
N VAL A 144 8.69 11.70 5.83
CA VAL A 144 8.00 12.30 4.67
C VAL A 144 7.03 13.43 5.02
N GLU A 145 6.54 13.48 6.27
CA GLU A 145 5.61 14.50 6.78
C GLU A 145 6.05 15.97 6.55
N PRO A 146 7.35 16.33 6.53
CA PRO A 146 7.74 17.72 6.24
C PRO A 146 7.44 18.20 4.81
N GLU A 147 7.33 17.28 3.83
CA GLU A 147 7.13 17.60 2.41
C GLU A 147 5.70 17.30 1.95
N ILE A 148 5.11 16.27 2.53
CA ILE A 148 3.73 15.90 2.29
C ILE A 148 2.98 16.56 3.43
N GLN A 149 2.29 17.68 3.19
CA GLN A 149 1.30 18.19 4.14
C GLN A 149 0.20 17.11 4.30
N LEU A 150 0.47 16.11 5.13
CA LEU A 150 -0.47 15.09 5.53
C LEU A 150 -1.56 15.87 6.24
N SER A 151 -2.68 16.05 5.54
CA SER A 151 -3.79 16.88 5.99
C SER A 151 -4.07 16.55 7.45
N LYS A 152 -3.76 17.49 8.36
CA LYS A 152 -4.24 17.45 9.73
C LYS A 152 -5.76 17.39 9.63
N LYS A 153 -6.34 16.24 9.96
CA LYS A 153 -7.75 16.18 10.29
C LYS A 153 -7.94 16.71 11.69
#